data_AF-A0A6C0G5T5-F1
#
_entry.id   AF-A0A6C0G5T5-F1
#
_cell.length_a   1.000
_cell.length_b   1.000
_cell.length_c   1.000
_cell.angle_alpha   90.00
_cell.angle_beta   90.00
_cell.angle_gamma   90.00
#
_symmetry.space_group_name_H-M   'P 1'
#
loop_
_entity.id
_entity.type
_entity.pdbx_description
1 polymer ?
#
loop_
_entity_poly.entity_id
_entity_poly.type
_entity_poly.pdbx_seq_one_letter_code
_entity_poly.pdbx_strand_id
1 'polypeptide(L)'
;MRRRNTVLAVLLLVAAVVYFVFHQTGYALTEKQAIRSAGVYSGQSNVFAKPFGDDNIVLLSNGSQIKAQIVHRKWGFLYKPGTSVEMAALEGHPNVRYAWFSIDGDSHDGKRDIVFAAESTEDAVKKVVISNDKLNAPKDAAELKANASVYVELDLKQTYSIEVQAIDEQEIGSFVIRGLDADGRIVAGT
;
A
#
# COMPACT_ATOMS: atom_id res chain seq x y z
N MET A 1 7.82 54.29 -12.02
CA MET A 1 8.07 52.98 -12.69
C MET A 1 9.00 52.04 -11.91
N ARG A 2 10.13 52.51 -11.32
CA ARG A 2 11.06 51.66 -10.54
C ARG A 2 10.41 50.82 -9.43
N ARG A 3 9.60 51.43 -8.53
CA ARG A 3 8.92 50.70 -7.43
C ARG A 3 8.01 49.56 -7.93
N ARG A 4 7.29 49.75 -9.03
CA ARG A 4 6.36 48.74 -9.59
C ARG A 4 7.13 47.55 -10.15
N ASN A 5 8.27 47.80 -10.80
CA ASN A 5 9.15 46.76 -11.32
C ASN A 5 9.87 46.00 -10.20
N THR A 6 10.26 46.69 -9.11
CA THR A 6 10.84 46.05 -7.93
C THR A 6 9.84 45.12 -7.24
N VAL A 7 8.60 45.56 -7.04
CA VAL A 7 7.54 44.72 -6.45
C VAL A 7 7.27 43.49 -7.32
N LEU A 8 7.19 43.66 -8.64
CA LEU A 8 6.97 42.55 -9.57
C LEU A 8 8.15 41.56 -9.57
N ALA A 9 9.38 42.05 -9.51
CA ALA A 9 10.57 41.20 -9.42
C ALA A 9 10.61 40.39 -8.10
N VAL A 10 10.23 41.01 -6.97
CA VAL A 10 10.13 40.31 -5.69
C VAL A 10 9.04 39.25 -5.73
N LEU A 11 7.86 39.55 -6.30
CA LEU A 11 6.78 38.56 -6.43
C LEU A 11 7.19 37.37 -7.32
N LEU A 12 7.88 37.61 -8.43
CA LEU A 12 8.40 36.55 -9.29
C LEU A 12 9.46 35.72 -8.57
N LEU A 13 10.35 36.35 -7.79
CA LEU A 13 11.34 35.65 -6.99
C LEU A 13 10.67 34.74 -5.94
N VAL A 14 9.68 35.26 -5.21
CA VAL A 14 8.91 34.47 -4.25
C VAL A 14 8.20 33.30 -4.95
N ALA A 15 7.56 33.54 -6.10
CA ALA A 15 6.92 32.48 -6.87
C ALA A 15 7.93 31.41 -7.33
N ALA A 16 9.12 31.82 -7.78
CA ALA A 16 10.19 30.91 -8.20
C ALA A 16 10.72 30.07 -7.02
N VAL A 17 10.93 30.69 -5.86
CA VAL A 17 11.35 29.97 -4.63
C VAL A 17 10.27 28.99 -4.19
N VAL A 18 9.01 29.40 -4.16
CA VAL A 18 7.88 28.54 -3.80
C VAL A 18 7.79 27.36 -4.78
N TYR A 19 7.86 27.62 -6.08
CA TYR A 19 7.87 26.58 -7.10
C TYR A 19 9.03 25.60 -6.93
N PHE A 20 10.24 26.11 -6.68
CA PHE A 20 11.43 25.29 -6.46
C PHE A 20 11.29 24.40 -5.22
N VAL A 21 10.80 24.95 -4.10
CA VAL A 21 10.56 24.19 -2.86
C VAL A 21 9.49 23.12 -3.07
N PHE A 22 8.39 23.42 -3.78
CA PHE A 22 7.39 22.41 -4.12
C PHE A 22 7.96 21.29 -4.96
N HIS A 23 8.80 21.63 -5.95
CA HIS A 23 9.38 20.62 -6.83
C HIS A 23 10.42 19.74 -6.11
N GLN A 24 11.20 20.29 -5.17
CA GLN A 24 12.15 19.52 -4.37
C GLN A 24 11.50 18.63 -3.31
N THR A 25 10.35 19.04 -2.75
CA THR A 25 9.71 18.30 -1.66
C THR A 25 8.93 17.06 -2.12
N GLY A 26 8.71 16.91 -3.43
CA GLY A 26 7.98 15.78 -4.02
C GLY A 26 6.46 15.87 -3.86
N TYR A 27 5.94 17.03 -3.46
CA TYR A 27 4.50 17.27 -3.38
C TYR A 27 3.92 17.63 -4.76
N ALA A 28 2.69 17.20 -4.99
CA ALA A 28 1.86 17.57 -6.13
C ALA A 28 0.50 18.09 -5.67
N LEU A 29 -0.16 18.87 -6.51
CA LEU A 29 -1.50 19.42 -6.23
C LEU A 29 -2.62 18.39 -6.47
N THR A 30 -2.30 17.27 -7.11
CA THR A 30 -3.26 16.19 -7.39
C THR A 30 -2.63 14.84 -7.15
N GLU A 31 -3.42 13.88 -6.69
CA GLU A 31 -3.02 12.48 -6.48
C GLU A 31 -2.42 11.88 -7.76
N LYS A 32 -3.06 12.14 -8.91
CA LYS A 32 -2.61 11.67 -10.23
C LYS A 32 -1.20 12.15 -10.59
N GLN A 33 -0.85 13.38 -10.25
CA GLN A 33 0.50 13.90 -10.47
C GLN A 33 1.50 13.27 -9.50
N ALA A 34 1.15 13.13 -8.21
CA ALA A 34 2.00 12.48 -7.20
C ALA A 34 2.35 11.04 -7.59
N ILE A 35 1.37 10.26 -8.07
CA ILE A 35 1.58 8.89 -8.55
C ILE A 35 2.49 8.87 -9.78
N ARG A 36 2.28 9.77 -10.75
CA ARG A 36 3.12 9.87 -11.95
C ARG A 36 4.58 10.21 -11.61
N SER A 37 4.81 11.06 -10.62
CA SER A 37 6.16 11.43 -10.17
C SER A 37 6.87 10.32 -9.40
N ALA A 38 6.14 9.31 -8.89
CA ALA A 38 6.71 8.20 -8.12
C ALA A 38 7.54 7.22 -8.98
N GLY A 39 7.56 7.38 -10.30
CA GLY A 39 8.76 7.09 -11.09
C GLY A 39 9.26 5.64 -11.21
N VAL A 40 8.41 4.61 -11.14
CA VAL A 40 8.88 3.23 -11.40
C VAL A 40 8.20 2.55 -12.60
N TYR A 41 6.94 2.85 -12.91
CA TYR A 41 6.28 2.28 -14.08
C TYR A 41 5.36 3.30 -14.76
N SER A 42 5.65 3.62 -16.02
CA SER A 42 4.74 4.41 -16.86
C SER A 42 3.45 3.64 -17.13
N GLY A 43 2.32 4.34 -17.13
CA GLY A 43 1.03 3.74 -17.52
C GLY A 43 0.28 3.04 -16.39
N GLN A 44 0.74 3.10 -15.15
CA GLN A 44 -0.04 2.60 -14.02
C GLN A 44 -1.24 3.50 -13.71
N SER A 45 -2.37 2.87 -13.42
CA SER A 45 -3.60 3.50 -12.95
C SER A 45 -4.02 2.93 -11.59
N ASN A 46 -4.70 3.76 -10.80
CA ASN A 46 -5.35 3.32 -9.56
C ASN A 46 -6.49 2.34 -9.90
N VAL A 47 -6.36 1.10 -9.42
CA VAL A 47 -7.38 0.05 -9.57
C VAL A 47 -8.15 -0.21 -8.27
N PHE A 48 -7.58 0.17 -7.13
CA PHE A 48 -8.20 0.05 -5.82
C PHE A 48 -7.57 1.04 -4.84
N ALA A 49 -8.37 1.57 -3.92
CA ALA A 49 -7.89 2.49 -2.90
C ALA A 49 -8.61 2.25 -1.57
N LYS A 50 -7.87 2.38 -0.47
CA LYS A 50 -8.40 2.39 0.89
C LYS A 50 -7.92 3.64 1.62
N PRO A 51 -8.83 4.46 2.18
CA PRO A 51 -8.44 5.59 3.00
C PRO A 51 -7.81 5.12 4.31
N PHE A 52 -6.81 5.84 4.79
CA PHE A 52 -6.14 5.59 6.07
C PHE A 52 -5.74 6.92 6.73
N GLY A 53 -6.55 7.36 7.70
CA GLY A 53 -6.39 8.70 8.28
C GLY A 53 -6.56 9.79 7.21
N ASP A 54 -5.56 10.67 7.10
CA ASP A 54 -5.49 11.67 6.03
C ASP A 54 -4.94 11.10 4.71
N ASP A 55 -4.25 9.96 4.77
CA ASP A 55 -3.55 9.35 3.64
C ASP A 55 -4.45 8.36 2.89
N ASN A 56 -3.99 7.95 1.71
CA ASN A 56 -4.61 6.88 0.93
C ASN A 56 -3.59 5.78 0.64
N ILE A 57 -4.02 4.53 0.74
CA ILE A 57 -3.26 3.39 0.25
C ILE A 57 -3.91 2.95 -1.05
N VAL A 58 -3.12 2.88 -2.12
CA VAL A 58 -3.60 2.61 -3.47
C VAL A 58 -2.91 1.38 -4.05
N LEU A 59 -3.66 0.59 -4.81
CA LEU A 59 -3.12 -0.42 -5.71
C LEU A 59 -3.04 0.18 -7.11
N LEU A 60 -1.85 0.09 -7.70
CA LEU A 60 -1.53 0.64 -9.01
C LEU A 60 -1.19 -0.50 -9.95
N SER A 61 -1.91 -0.60 -11.07
CA SER A 61 -1.72 -1.64 -12.08
C SER A 61 -1.53 -1.06 -13.47
N ASN A 62 -0.70 -1.73 -14.27
CA ASN A 62 -0.57 -1.52 -15.72
C ASN A 62 -1.02 -2.76 -16.52
N GLY A 63 -1.66 -3.73 -15.87
CA GLY A 63 -2.14 -4.99 -16.44
C GLY A 63 -1.17 -6.17 -16.31
N SER A 64 0.15 -5.93 -16.25
CA SER A 64 1.14 -7.00 -16.02
C SER A 64 1.67 -7.00 -14.59
N GLN A 65 1.93 -5.81 -14.05
CA GLN A 65 2.47 -5.58 -12.72
C GLN A 65 1.47 -4.80 -11.88
N ILE A 66 1.46 -5.14 -10.60
CA ILE A 66 0.67 -4.43 -9.60
C ILE A 66 1.58 -4.07 -8.42
N LYS A 67 1.36 -2.91 -7.83
CA LYS A 67 2.06 -2.49 -6.63
C LYS A 67 1.09 -1.84 -5.66
N ALA A 68 1.38 -1.97 -4.37
CA ALA A 68 0.71 -1.23 -3.33
C ALA A 68 1.57 -0.02 -2.96
N GLN A 69 0.95 1.15 -2.79
CA GLN A 69 1.63 2.40 -2.56
C GLN A 69 0.84 3.31 -1.61
N ILE A 70 1.54 4.02 -0.73
CA ILE A 70 0.96 5.10 0.07
C ILE A 70 0.98 6.39 -0.73
N VAL A 71 -0.10 7.14 -0.64
CA VAL A 71 -0.16 8.53 -1.09
C VAL A 71 -0.52 9.39 0.09
N HIS A 72 0.47 10.14 0.57
CA HIS A 72 0.30 11.04 1.69
C HIS A 72 -0.50 12.26 1.27
N ARG A 73 -1.45 12.70 2.09
CA ARG A 73 -2.21 13.92 1.87
C ARG A 73 -1.93 14.93 2.97
N LYS A 74 -1.47 16.11 2.59
CA LYS A 74 -1.21 17.23 3.49
C LYS A 74 -2.16 18.37 3.18
N TRP A 75 -2.78 18.91 4.23
CA TRP A 75 -3.71 20.06 4.16
C TRP A 75 -4.91 19.88 3.20
N GLY A 76 -5.22 18.64 2.83
CA GLY A 76 -6.34 18.34 1.94
C GLY A 76 -6.09 18.56 0.44
N PHE A 77 -4.98 19.17 0.02
CA PHE A 77 -4.72 19.48 -1.40
C PHE A 77 -3.28 19.20 -1.87
N LEU A 78 -2.37 18.84 -0.96
CA LEU A 78 -1.00 18.43 -1.32
C LEU A 78 -0.85 16.93 -1.19
N TYR A 79 -0.32 16.30 -2.23
CA TYR A 79 -0.16 14.86 -2.33
C TYR A 79 1.30 14.52 -2.49
N LYS A 80 1.79 13.49 -1.79
CA LYS A 80 3.18 13.02 -1.93
C LYS A 80 3.20 11.50 -2.00
N PRO A 81 3.93 10.88 -2.94
CA PRO A 81 4.11 9.44 -2.94
C PRO A 81 4.94 9.02 -1.71
N GLY A 82 4.45 8.01 -1.00
CA GLY A 82 5.14 7.36 0.11
C GLY A 82 5.74 6.02 -0.31
N THR A 83 5.89 5.12 0.67
CA THR A 83 6.37 3.75 0.46
C THR A 83 5.57 3.04 -0.63
N SER A 84 6.26 2.30 -1.49
CA SER A 84 5.69 1.53 -2.59
C SER A 84 6.37 0.18 -2.66
N VAL A 85 5.57 -0.89 -2.76
CA VAL A 85 6.06 -2.27 -2.88
C VAL A 85 5.32 -2.97 -4.02
N GLU A 86 6.09 -3.57 -4.94
CA GLU A 86 5.55 -4.44 -5.98
C GLU A 86 4.97 -5.70 -5.33
N MET A 87 3.77 -6.11 -5.74
CA MET A 87 3.13 -7.29 -5.16
C MET A 87 3.77 -8.54 -5.75
N ALA A 88 4.20 -9.44 -4.88
CA ALA A 88 4.75 -10.73 -5.24
C ALA A 88 3.62 -11.71 -5.55
N ALA A 89 3.85 -12.59 -6.52
CA ALA A 89 3.00 -13.75 -6.75
C ALA A 89 3.16 -14.76 -5.61
N LEU A 90 2.06 -15.39 -5.20
CA LEU A 90 2.08 -16.55 -4.34
C LEU A 90 2.67 -17.75 -5.11
N GLU A 91 3.54 -18.52 -4.46
CA GLU A 91 4.19 -19.66 -5.10
C GLU A 91 3.14 -20.69 -5.57
N GLY A 92 3.26 -21.16 -6.80
CA GLY A 92 2.27 -22.04 -7.45
C GLY A 92 0.98 -21.36 -7.88
N HIS A 93 0.72 -20.11 -7.46
CA HIS A 93 -0.52 -19.35 -7.71
C HIS A 93 -0.21 -17.93 -8.23
N PRO A 94 0.25 -17.78 -9.49
CA PRO A 94 0.69 -16.48 -10.04
C PRO A 94 -0.43 -15.43 -10.13
N ASN A 95 -1.68 -15.87 -10.05
CA ASN A 95 -2.87 -15.04 -10.09
C ASN A 95 -3.32 -14.56 -8.71
N VAL A 96 -2.67 -15.04 -7.64
CA VAL A 96 -2.79 -14.53 -6.28
C VAL A 96 -1.53 -13.74 -5.97
N ARG A 97 -1.67 -12.45 -5.71
CA ARG A 97 -0.54 -11.55 -5.42
C ARG A 97 -0.72 -10.87 -4.08
N TYR A 98 0.39 -10.58 -3.42
CA TYR A 98 0.38 -9.94 -2.12
C TYR A 98 1.54 -8.95 -1.96
N ALA A 99 1.36 -7.96 -1.11
CA ALA A 99 2.44 -7.12 -0.61
C ALA A 99 2.17 -6.80 0.85
N TRP A 100 3.26 -6.57 1.58
CA TRP A 100 3.19 -5.93 2.87
C TRP A 100 4.33 -4.94 3.04
N PHE A 101 4.08 -3.86 3.78
CA PHE A 101 5.10 -2.87 4.12
C PHE A 101 4.65 -2.00 5.30
N SER A 102 5.62 -1.42 6.00
CA SER A 102 5.36 -0.45 7.06
C SER A 102 4.98 0.91 6.46
N ILE A 103 3.99 1.57 7.07
CA ILE A 103 3.59 2.93 6.66
C ILE A 103 4.72 3.93 6.89
N ASP A 104 5.37 3.81 8.04
CA ASP A 104 6.49 4.62 8.50
C ASP A 104 7.64 3.75 9.01
N GLY A 105 8.80 4.38 9.20
CA GLY A 105 9.98 3.72 9.78
C GLY A 105 9.98 3.70 11.31
N ASP A 106 9.09 4.49 11.92
CA ASP A 106 9.05 4.73 13.35
C ASP A 106 8.04 3.79 14.03
N SER A 107 8.31 3.45 15.29
CA SER A 107 7.43 2.64 16.11
C SER A 107 6.76 3.50 17.16
N HIS A 108 5.47 3.27 17.36
CA HIS A 108 4.66 3.92 18.36
C HIS A 108 4.24 2.89 19.39
N ASP A 109 4.72 3.05 20.62
CA ASP A 109 4.48 2.13 21.75
C ASP A 109 4.87 0.66 21.45
N GLY A 110 5.95 0.46 20.67
CA GLY A 110 6.43 -0.87 20.30
C GLY A 110 5.68 -1.52 19.14
N LYS A 111 4.78 -0.77 18.47
CA LYS A 111 3.98 -1.22 17.33
C LYS A 111 4.28 -0.40 16.08
N ARG A 112 4.06 -1.03 14.92
CA ARG A 112 4.08 -0.35 13.61
C ARG A 112 2.82 -0.66 12.83
N ASP A 113 2.35 0.33 12.07
CA ASP A 113 1.26 0.14 11.14
C ASP A 113 1.76 -0.53 9.88
N ILE A 114 1.35 -1.79 9.69
CA ILE A 114 1.68 -2.58 8.51
C ILE A 114 0.49 -2.58 7.57
N VAL A 115 0.76 -2.19 6.32
CA VAL A 115 -0.16 -2.36 5.21
C VAL A 115 -0.03 -3.79 4.70
N PHE A 116 -1.17 -4.45 4.54
CA PHE A 116 -1.32 -5.72 3.85
C PHE A 116 -2.19 -5.50 2.63
N ALA A 117 -1.73 -5.93 1.46
CA ALA A 117 -2.47 -5.82 0.22
C ALA A 117 -2.50 -7.17 -0.47
N ALA A 118 -3.64 -7.51 -1.07
CA ALA A 118 -3.81 -8.71 -1.87
C ALA A 118 -4.63 -8.45 -3.13
N GLU A 119 -4.31 -9.24 -4.15
CA GLU A 119 -5.04 -9.38 -5.41
C GLU A 119 -5.28 -10.87 -5.65
N SER A 120 -6.47 -11.25 -6.09
CA SER A 120 -6.67 -12.54 -6.73
C SER A 120 -7.59 -12.41 -7.93
N THR A 121 -7.19 -13.02 -9.04
CA THR A 121 -8.07 -13.28 -10.18
C THR A 121 -8.54 -14.75 -10.23
N GLU A 122 -8.14 -15.58 -9.26
CA GLU A 122 -8.62 -16.95 -9.13
C GLU A 122 -9.99 -16.98 -8.46
N ASP A 123 -11.00 -17.49 -9.17
CA ASP A 123 -12.38 -17.55 -8.65
C ASP A 123 -12.52 -18.37 -7.36
N ALA A 124 -11.65 -19.36 -7.14
CA ALA A 124 -11.66 -20.18 -5.94
C ALA A 124 -11.22 -19.40 -4.68
N VAL A 125 -10.42 -18.34 -4.84
CA VAL A 125 -9.86 -17.56 -3.72
C VAL A 125 -10.76 -16.36 -3.44
N LYS A 126 -11.44 -16.39 -2.29
CA LYS A 126 -12.30 -15.28 -1.81
C LYS A 126 -11.65 -14.45 -0.73
N LYS A 127 -10.66 -15.00 -0.03
CA LYS A 127 -9.88 -14.29 0.97
C LYS A 127 -8.40 -14.63 0.82
N VAL A 128 -7.54 -13.71 1.22
CA VAL A 128 -6.12 -13.99 1.43
C VAL A 128 -5.82 -13.82 2.91
N VAL A 129 -5.21 -14.82 3.52
CA VAL A 129 -4.73 -14.75 4.89
C VAL A 129 -3.24 -14.50 4.87
N ILE A 130 -2.83 -13.61 5.76
CA ILE A 130 -1.43 -13.33 6.06
C ILE A 130 -1.24 -13.57 7.55
N SER A 131 -0.38 -14.52 7.89
CA SER A 131 -0.14 -14.96 9.26
C SER A 131 1.34 -15.17 9.52
N ASN A 132 1.75 -15.25 10.78
CA ASN A 132 3.12 -15.62 11.17
C ASN A 132 3.17 -17.01 11.85
N ASP A 133 2.24 -17.89 11.48
CA ASP A 133 2.21 -19.26 11.96
C ASP A 133 3.43 -20.06 11.47
N LYS A 134 3.63 -21.22 12.09
CA LYS A 134 4.71 -22.17 11.74
C LYS A 134 4.16 -23.51 11.25
N LEU A 135 2.91 -23.52 10.78
CA LEU A 135 2.25 -24.73 10.34
C LEU A 135 2.69 -25.05 8.91
N ASN A 136 2.98 -26.33 8.65
CA ASN A 136 3.34 -26.79 7.29
C ASN A 136 2.11 -27.08 6.42
N ALA A 137 1.01 -27.52 7.04
CA ALA A 137 -0.22 -27.93 6.35
C ALA A 137 -1.43 -27.77 7.28
N PRO A 138 -1.87 -26.52 7.54
CA PRO A 138 -3.08 -26.27 8.32
C PRO A 138 -4.31 -26.84 7.60
N LYS A 139 -5.31 -27.27 8.36
CA LYS A 139 -6.57 -27.79 7.81
C LYS A 139 -7.48 -26.67 7.31
N ASP A 140 -7.54 -25.58 8.06
CA ASP A 140 -8.45 -24.47 7.80
C ASP A 140 -7.94 -23.16 8.44
N ALA A 141 -8.69 -22.09 8.17
CA ALA A 141 -8.48 -20.76 8.75
C ALA A 141 -8.52 -20.72 10.28
N ALA A 142 -9.31 -21.58 10.92
CA ALA A 142 -9.44 -21.60 12.37
C ALA A 142 -8.17 -22.15 13.03
N GLU A 143 -7.56 -23.17 12.44
CA GLU A 143 -6.27 -23.70 12.89
C GLU A 143 -5.15 -22.67 12.73
N LEU A 144 -5.11 -21.94 11.62
CA LEU A 144 -4.17 -20.83 11.41
C LEU A 144 -4.29 -19.78 12.53
N LYS A 145 -5.51 -19.30 12.76
CA LYS A 145 -5.79 -18.25 13.76
C LYS A 145 -5.44 -18.67 15.19
N ALA A 146 -5.57 -19.96 15.51
CA ALA A 146 -5.19 -20.49 16.82
C ALA A 146 -3.67 -20.60 17.03
N ASN A 147 -2.87 -20.62 15.95
CA ASN A 147 -1.43 -20.85 16.00
C ASN A 147 -0.57 -19.66 15.54
N ALA A 148 -1.21 -18.55 15.17
CA ALA A 148 -0.54 -17.33 14.76
C ALA A 148 -0.76 -16.23 15.80
N SER A 149 0.26 -15.42 16.06
CA SER A 149 0.09 -14.21 16.87
C SER A 149 -0.39 -13.04 15.99
N VAL A 150 0.06 -13.03 14.73
CA VAL A 150 -0.45 -12.16 13.67
C VAL A 150 -1.32 -12.99 12.75
N TYR A 151 -2.58 -12.57 12.58
CA TYR A 151 -3.52 -13.18 11.65
C TYR A 151 -4.38 -12.08 11.02
N VAL A 152 -4.20 -11.87 9.72
CA VAL A 152 -4.91 -10.86 8.93
C VAL A 152 -5.70 -11.56 7.84
N GLU A 153 -7.01 -11.34 7.82
CA GLU A 153 -7.89 -11.74 6.73
C GLU A 153 -8.13 -10.56 5.79
N LEU A 154 -7.76 -10.74 4.53
CA LEU A 154 -8.04 -9.83 3.43
C LEU A 154 -9.22 -10.36 2.63
N ASP A 155 -10.41 -9.83 2.91
CA ASP A 155 -11.61 -10.14 2.12
C ASP A 155 -11.49 -9.52 0.72
N LEU A 156 -11.35 -10.35 -0.31
CA LEU A 156 -11.21 -9.90 -1.69
C LEU A 156 -12.59 -9.51 -2.23
N LYS A 157 -12.99 -8.25 -2.04
CA LYS A 157 -14.19 -7.71 -2.67
C LYS A 157 -13.92 -7.59 -4.17
N GLN A 158 -14.46 -8.53 -4.93
CA GLN A 158 -14.21 -8.76 -6.37
C GLN A 158 -12.79 -9.31 -6.64
N THR A 159 -11.75 -8.49 -6.44
CA THR A 159 -10.38 -8.83 -6.89
C THR A 159 -9.31 -8.35 -5.93
N TYR A 160 -9.55 -7.26 -5.19
CA TYR A 160 -8.52 -6.58 -4.41
C TYR A 160 -8.94 -6.42 -2.95
N SER A 161 -7.95 -6.33 -2.06
CA SER A 161 -8.17 -5.94 -0.68
C SER A 161 -6.92 -5.29 -0.08
N ILE A 162 -7.14 -4.37 0.85
CA ILE A 162 -6.10 -3.71 1.65
C ILE A 162 -6.56 -3.76 3.11
N GLU A 163 -5.67 -4.11 4.02
CA GLU A 163 -5.87 -3.97 5.46
C GLU A 163 -4.65 -3.30 6.11
N VAL A 164 -4.90 -2.53 7.17
CA VAL A 164 -3.82 -1.91 7.94
C VAL A 164 -3.94 -2.40 9.37
N GLN A 165 -2.86 -2.92 9.92
CA GLN A 165 -2.84 -3.40 11.29
C GLN A 165 -1.60 -2.90 12.04
N ALA A 166 -1.83 -2.40 13.25
CA ALA A 166 -0.77 -2.12 14.21
C ALA A 166 -0.26 -3.45 14.78
N ILE A 167 0.98 -3.82 14.44
CA ILE A 167 1.62 -5.08 14.84
C ILE A 167 2.81 -4.77 15.74
N ASP A 168 3.00 -5.58 16.79
CA ASP A 168 4.17 -5.50 17.66
C ASP A 168 5.45 -5.75 16.86
N GLU A 169 6.47 -4.91 17.03
CA GLU A 169 7.67 -4.93 16.17
C GLU A 169 8.36 -6.30 16.10
N GLN A 170 8.31 -7.03 17.21
CA GLN A 170 8.90 -8.35 17.38
C GLN A 170 8.15 -9.46 16.63
N GLU A 171 6.91 -9.20 16.20
CA GLU A 171 6.09 -10.12 15.41
C GLU A 171 6.10 -9.80 13.91
N ILE A 172 6.74 -8.70 13.50
CA ILE A 172 6.87 -8.29 12.11
C ILE A 172 7.96 -9.13 11.43
N GLY A 173 7.55 -9.90 10.43
CA GLY A 173 8.47 -10.68 9.59
C GLY A 173 8.05 -12.14 9.50
N SER A 174 8.60 -12.83 8.49
CA SER A 174 8.29 -14.25 8.21
C SER A 174 6.79 -14.55 8.07
N PHE A 175 6.05 -13.65 7.43
CA PHE A 175 4.65 -13.90 7.12
C PHE A 175 4.51 -15.03 6.09
N VAL A 176 3.53 -15.89 6.33
CA VAL A 176 3.03 -16.92 5.43
C VAL A 176 1.71 -16.43 4.83
N ILE A 177 1.54 -16.65 3.53
CA ILE A 177 0.40 -16.17 2.77
C ILE A 177 -0.34 -17.36 2.21
N ARG A 178 -1.66 -17.39 2.42
CA ARG A 178 -2.54 -18.47 1.93
C ARG A 178 -3.83 -17.88 1.37
N GLY A 179 -4.31 -18.45 0.27
CA GLY A 179 -5.62 -18.14 -0.30
C GLY A 179 -6.69 -19.08 0.27
N LEU A 180 -7.82 -18.49 0.67
CA LEU A 180 -8.96 -19.22 1.20
C LEU A 180 -10.17 -19.12 0.27
N ASP A 181 -10.98 -20.17 0.25
CA ASP A 181 -12.32 -20.13 -0.33
C ASP A 181 -13.35 -19.41 0.58
N ALA A 182 -14.61 -19.36 0.14
CA ALA A 182 -15.69 -18.74 0.92
C ALA A 182 -15.99 -19.47 2.25
N ASP A 183 -15.66 -20.76 2.34
CA ASP A 183 -15.87 -21.61 3.51
C ASP A 183 -14.68 -21.54 4.50
N GLY A 184 -13.60 -20.83 4.15
CA GLY A 184 -12.38 -20.74 4.95
C GLY A 184 -11.42 -21.92 4.77
N ARG A 185 -11.58 -22.73 3.72
CA ARG A 185 -10.61 -23.78 3.37
C ARG A 185 -9.44 -23.19 2.59
N ILE A 186 -8.25 -23.71 2.83
CA ILE A 186 -7.04 -23.31 2.11
C ILE A 186 -7.08 -23.93 0.72
N VAL A 187 -7.04 -23.08 -0.31
CA VAL A 187 -7.05 -23.47 -1.73
C VAL A 187 -5.81 -23.00 -2.48
N ALA A 188 -5.00 -22.13 -1.87
CA ALA A 188 -3.73 -21.65 -2.42
C ALA A 188 -2.69 -21.39 -1.33
N GLY A 189 -1.42 -21.68 -1.62
CA GLY A 189 -0.31 -21.57 -0.67
C GLY A 189 -0.20 -22.77 0.28
N THR A 190 0.98 -22.92 0.90
CA THR A 190 1.32 -23.99 1.85
C THR A 190 1.66 -23.42 3.20
#